data_AF-A0A358NAJ5-F1
#
_entry.id   AF-A0A358NAJ5-F1
#
_cell.length_a   1.000
_cell.length_b   1.000
_cell.length_c   1.000
_cell.angle_alpha   90.00
_cell.angle_beta   90.00
_cell.angle_gamma   90.00
#
_symmetry.space_group_name_H-M   'P 1'
#
loop_
_entity.id
_entity.type
_entity.pdbx_description
1 polymer ?
#
loop_
_entity_poly.entity_id
_entity_poly.type
_entity_poly.pdbx_seq_one_letter_code
_entity_poly.pdbx_strand_id
1 'polypeptide(L)' 'WQRRYLLENPLALPLGTHIRCTAWYDNSSSTPANPDSNLEVQWGDQTTDEMLIGFYSIVENR' A
#
# COMPACT_ATOMS: atom_id res chain seq x y z
N TRP A 1 4.07 1.03 -11.06
CA TRP A 1 5.51 0.99 -10.73
C TRP A 1 5.66 1.08 -9.21
N GLN A 2 6.38 0.15 -8.59
CA GLN A 2 6.74 0.22 -7.17
C GLN A 2 8.08 0.97 -7.07
N ARG A 3 8.07 2.19 -6.52
CA ARG A 3 9.27 3.03 -6.39
C ARG A 3 9.44 3.48 -4.95
N ARG A 4 10.67 3.80 -4.57
CA ARG A 4 10.96 4.54 -3.35
C ARG A 4 10.82 6.03 -3.61
N TYR A 5 9.97 6.70 -2.83
CA TYR A 5 9.86 8.15 -2.79
C TYR A 5 10.50 8.65 -1.50
N LEU A 6 11.28 9.72 -1.60
CA LEU A 6 11.86 10.39 -0.45
C LEU A 6 11.01 11.61 -0.13
N LEU A 7 10.78 11.87 1.15
CA LEU A 7 10.18 13.11 1.58
C LEU A 7 11.16 14.25 1.29
N GLU A 8 10.67 15.33 0.69
CA GLU A 8 11.48 16.53 0.44
C GLU A 8 12.04 17.09 1.76
N ASN A 9 11.23 17.08 2.82
CA ASN A 9 11.63 17.41 4.17
C ASN A 9 11.48 16.18 5.08
N PRO A 10 12.54 15.75 5.79
CA PRO A 10 12.44 14.65 6.74
C PRO A 10 11.38 14.91 7.83
N LEU A 11 10.64 13.87 8.19
CA LEU A 11 9.68 13.93 9.30
C LEU A 11 10.31 13.34 10.56
N ALA A 12 10.25 14.09 11.66
CA ALA A 12 10.57 13.56 12.97
C ALA A 12 9.45 12.62 13.44
N LEU A 13 9.83 11.47 14.01
CA LEU A 13 8.90 10.46 14.53
C LEU A 13 9.07 10.38 16.06
N PRO A 14 8.53 11.34 16.83
CA PRO A 14 8.60 11.30 18.29
C PRO A 14 7.89 10.06 18.85
N LEU A 15 8.17 9.75 20.12
CA LEU A 15 7.51 8.66 20.83
C LEU A 15 5.98 8.81 20.75
N GLY A 16 5.31 7.73 20.38
CA GLY A 16 3.85 7.70 20.22
C GLY A 16 3.34 8.07 18.83
N THR A 17 4.21 8.31 17.84
CA THR A 17 3.78 8.45 16.44
C THR A 17 3.16 7.16 15.91
N HIS A 18 2.02 7.27 15.23
CA HIS A 18 1.38 6.19 14.50
C HIS A 18 1.45 6.44 12.99
N ILE A 19 1.95 5.47 12.23
CA ILE A 19 1.94 5.49 10.76
C ILE A 19 0.78 4.62 10.28
N ARG A 20 -0.17 5.22 9.55
CA ARG A 20 -1.33 4.51 8.96
C ARG A 20 -1.24 4.55 7.44
N CYS A 21 -1.20 3.38 6.81
CA CYS A 21 -1.36 3.23 5.38
C CYS A 21 -2.84 2.96 5.06
N THR A 22 -3.41 3.70 4.12
CA THR A 22 -4.76 3.47 3.59
C THR A 22 -4.65 3.35 2.08
N ALA A 23 -5.27 2.33 1.50
CA ALA A 23 -5.36 2.15 0.06
C ALA A 23 -6.74 1.59 -0.32
N TRP A 24 -7.01 1.54 -1.62
CA TRP A 24 -8.27 1.08 -2.19
C TRP A 24 -7.99 0.16 -3.37
N TYR A 25 -8.77 -0.92 -3.45
CA TYR A 25 -8.86 -1.77 -4.64
C TYR A 25 -10.04 -1.30 -5.48
N ASP A 26 -9.86 -1.28 -6.79
CA ASP A 26 -10.95 -1.02 -7.74
C ASP A 26 -11.49 -2.35 -8.30
N ASN A 27 -12.47 -2.92 -7.60
CA ASN A 27 -13.19 -4.13 -8.04
C ASN A 27 -14.43 -3.80 -8.89
N SER A 28 -14.47 -2.65 -9.58
CA SER A 28 -15.63 -2.30 -10.41
C SER A 28 -15.66 -3.11 -11.71
N SER A 29 -16.87 -3.39 -12.21
CA SER A 29 -17.08 -4.07 -13.51
C SER A 29 -16.64 -3.22 -14.71
N SER A 30 -16.39 -1.93 -14.49
CA SER A 30 -15.89 -1.01 -15.51
C SER A 30 -14.39 -1.13 -15.76
N THR A 31 -13.65 -1.80 -14.87
CA THR A 31 -12.19 -1.95 -14.99
C THR A 31 -11.88 -3.05 -16.02
N PRO A 32 -11.33 -2.73 -17.21
CA PRO A 32 -11.12 -3.74 -18.26
C PRO A 32 -10.11 -4.83 -17.89
N ALA A 33 -9.28 -4.57 -16.88
CA ALA A 33 -8.30 -5.51 -16.34
C ALA A 33 -8.87 -6.41 -15.23
N ASN A 34 -10.11 -6.17 -14.79
CA ASN A 34 -10.77 -7.02 -13.80
C ASN A 34 -11.47 -8.19 -14.51
N PRO A 35 -10.99 -9.44 -14.34
CA PRO A 35 -11.56 -10.59 -15.06
C PRO A 35 -12.97 -10.95 -14.58
N ASP A 36 -13.31 -10.68 -13.31
CA ASP A 36 -14.65 -10.90 -12.74
C ASP A 36 -14.87 -10.06 -11.48
N SER A 37 -15.68 -9.01 -11.59
CA SER A 37 -16.00 -8.10 -10.48
C SER A 37 -16.96 -8.70 -9.44
N ASN A 38 -17.48 -9.91 -9.65
CA ASN A 38 -18.34 -10.57 -8.65
C ASN A 38 -17.55 -11.35 -7.61
N LEU A 39 -16.25 -11.55 -7.83
CA LEU A 39 -15.38 -12.23 -6.88
C LEU A 39 -14.99 -11.28 -5.74
N GLU A 40 -14.89 -11.84 -4.54
CA GLU A 40 -14.39 -11.11 -3.38
C GLU A 40 -12.89 -10.85 -3.54
N VAL A 41 -12.47 -9.60 -3.30
CA VAL A 41 -11.05 -9.25 -3.23
C VAL A 41 -10.49 -9.73 -1.90
N GLN A 42 -9.47 -10.58 -1.94
CA GLN A 42 -8.85 -11.15 -0.77
C GLN A 42 -7.34 -10.91 -0.76
N TRP A 43 -6.76 -10.95 0.44
CA TRP A 43 -5.31 -10.92 0.60
C TRP A 43 -4.70 -12.29 0.31
N GLY A 44 -3.56 -12.32 -0.38
CA GLY A 44 -2.78 -13.54 -0.53
C GLY A 44 -1.47 -13.33 -1.27
N ASP A 45 -0.71 -14.42 -1.40
CA ASP A 45 0.62 -14.42 -2.03
C ASP A 45 0.57 -14.75 -3.53
N GLN A 46 -0.58 -15.20 -4.04
CA GLN A 46 -0.71 -15.54 -5.46
C GLN A 46 -0.94 -14.29 -6.30
N THR A 47 -0.62 -14.39 -7.59
CA THR A 47 -0.82 -13.29 -8.55
C THR A 47 -2.29 -12.93 -8.78
N THR A 48 -3.21 -13.78 -8.36
CA THR A 48 -4.67 -13.57 -8.40
C THR A 48 -5.21 -12.93 -7.12
N ASP A 49 -4.39 -12.88 -6.07
CA ASP A 49 -4.75 -12.28 -4.79
C ASP A 49 -4.21 -10.85 -4.74
N GLU A 50 -4.78 -10.03 -3.87
CA GLU A 50 -4.36 -8.65 -3.69
C GLU A 50 -3.41 -8.48 -2.50
N MET A 51 -2.64 -7.40 -2.52
CA MET A 51 -1.76 -7.01 -1.41
C MET A 51 -1.80 -5.49 -1.16
N LEU A 52 -1.78 -5.10 0.11
CA LEU A 52 -1.66 -3.72 0.60
C LEU A 52 -0.54 -3.67 1.63
N ILE A 53 0.65 -3.26 1.19
CA ILE A 53 1.83 -3.17 2.05
C ILE A 53 2.34 -1.72 2.05
N GLY A 54 2.32 -1.10 3.23
CA GLY A 54 2.94 0.21 3.45
C GLY A 54 4.42 0.07 3.77
N PHE A 55 5.29 0.39 2.81
CA PHE A 55 6.74 0.43 3.02
C PHE A 55 7.19 1.84 3.44
N TYR A 56 8.01 1.93 4.48
CA TYR A 56 8.70 3.16 4.88
C TYR A 56 10.15 2.84 5.30
N SER A 57 10.99 3.86 5.33
CA SER A 57 12.35 3.76 5.85
C SER A 57 12.59 4.88 6.84
N ILE A 58 13.31 4.57 7.92
CA ILE A 58 13.74 5.54 8.92
C ILE A 58 15.26 5.71 8.86
N VAL A 59 15.74 6.86 9.31
CA VAL A 59 17.14 7.08 9.62
C VAL A 59 17.21 7.28 11.11
N GLU A 60 18.01 6.45 11.79
CA GLU A 60 18.26 6.58 13.22
C GLU A 60 19.47 7.49 13.43
N ASN A 61 19.32 8.52 14.26
CA ASN A 61 20.46 9.27 14.76
C ASN A 61 21.11 8.44 15.87
N ARG A 62 22.32 7.94 15.61
CA ARG A 62 23.17 7.28 16.61
C ARG A 62 23.91 8.30 17.46
#